data_AF-A0A3Q9IWV0-F1
#
_entry.id   AF-A0A3Q9IWV0-F1
#
_cell.length_a   1.000
_cell.length_b   1.000
_cell.length_c   1.000
_cell.angle_alpha   90.00
_cell.angle_beta   90.00
_cell.angle_gamma   90.00
#
_symmetry.space_group_name_H-M   'P 1'
#
loop_
_entity.id
_entity.type
_entity.pdbx_description
1 polymer ?
#
loop_
_entity_poly.entity_id
_entity_poly.type
_entity_poly.pdbx_seq_one_letter_code
_entity_poly.pdbx_strand_id
1 'polypeptide(L)'
;MDRYIVVSALGAPVRIETSALDGDAMTAVSDAWADATVPGDGEGGPTVTANATTSTPEMLSDLSQRVTLAAIDNARARRWMLHAAGLAREDGRVAALIGPSGRGKTTASRTLGRRFGYVSDETVAVDDDGTVHPYRKPLSIIENGVQHPKVQRAPRSLGLGDLPDVPLRLGAIVLLERRPDGPDEPEVEEVDLGDALAELVAQTSFLASLPRPLQTVAGHAAAVGGIRRVTYREAETLDRTIRRILDSAQPAPAPAAVAADLPLPAASADRAPGARYTRTDAVDAVQLDDPDRLIVLHTDEAGQGVVRVLSGLAPAIWRAAADATLEELVCAAVERYGEPEGMDAAAAVSTAVDDLLAEGVLRRADAVRWAVADDVAWVDEPDRAVVLRLSAEAAEPVTLEGSAAVIWDAVVAGGPSGDDVAAITSRTAEAAGMEAPDDIAADVSDFLAHLLDGGLIEARPQP
;
A
#
# COMPACT_ATOMS: atom_id res chain seq x y z
N MET A 1 8.42 -45.96 -7.41
CA MET A 1 8.53 -44.55 -7.84
C MET A 1 8.06 -43.71 -6.67
N ASP A 2 8.79 -42.64 -6.37
CA ASP A 2 8.42 -41.72 -5.31
C ASP A 2 7.10 -41.03 -5.66
N ARG A 3 6.21 -40.89 -4.67
CA ARG A 3 4.86 -40.33 -4.87
C ARG A 3 4.87 -38.81 -5.07
N TYR A 4 6.02 -38.18 -4.86
CA TYR A 4 6.21 -36.75 -4.96
C TYR A 4 7.66 -36.40 -5.33
N ILE A 5 7.87 -35.18 -5.80
CA ILE A 5 9.18 -34.51 -5.83
C ILE A 5 9.16 -33.30 -4.90
N VAL A 6 10.32 -32.91 -4.36
CA VAL A 6 10.45 -31.73 -3.50
C VAL A 6 11.27 -30.68 -4.21
N VAL A 7 10.74 -29.47 -4.31
CA VAL A 7 11.42 -28.33 -4.93
C VAL A 7 11.63 -27.22 -3.91
N SER A 8 12.76 -26.53 -3.99
CA SER A 8 13.00 -25.29 -3.26
C SER A 8 12.35 -24.13 -4.01
N ALA A 9 11.42 -23.44 -3.34
CA ALA A 9 10.77 -22.25 -3.86
C ALA A 9 10.75 -21.18 -2.77
N LEU A 10 11.39 -20.03 -3.05
CA LEU A 10 11.38 -18.86 -2.18
C LEU A 10 11.81 -19.16 -0.72
N GLY A 11 12.77 -20.06 -0.56
CA GLY A 11 13.38 -20.40 0.74
C GLY A 11 12.58 -21.40 1.55
N ALA A 12 11.67 -22.14 0.92
CA ALA A 12 10.93 -23.24 1.54
C ALA A 12 10.81 -24.44 0.59
N PRO A 13 10.74 -25.67 1.13
CA PRO A 13 10.38 -26.82 0.31
C PRO A 13 8.90 -26.74 -0.11
N VAL A 14 8.61 -27.15 -1.34
CA VAL A 14 7.26 -27.38 -1.85
C VAL A 14 7.20 -28.79 -2.40
N ARG A 15 6.22 -29.57 -1.94
CA ARG A 15 6.00 -30.94 -2.41
C ARG A 15 5.12 -30.91 -3.65
N ILE A 16 5.59 -31.48 -4.75
CA ILE A 16 4.79 -31.71 -5.95
C ILE A 16 4.35 -33.18 -5.92
N GLU A 17 3.06 -33.42 -5.70
CA GLU A 17 2.47 -34.76 -5.68
C GLU A 17 2.26 -35.26 -7.13
N THR A 18 2.87 -36.39 -7.46
CA THR A 18 2.93 -36.96 -8.81
C THR A 18 2.27 -38.33 -8.91
N SER A 19 1.66 -38.86 -7.83
CA SER A 19 1.13 -40.23 -7.80
C SER A 19 0.05 -40.55 -8.84
N ALA A 20 -0.61 -39.54 -9.40
CA ALA A 20 -1.60 -39.70 -10.46
C ALA A 20 -1.02 -39.67 -11.88
N LEU A 21 0.27 -39.37 -12.04
CA LEU A 21 0.94 -39.25 -13.34
C LEU A 21 1.43 -40.61 -13.84
N ASP A 22 1.43 -40.79 -15.17
CA ASP A 22 2.15 -41.89 -15.81
C ASP A 22 3.68 -41.63 -15.84
N GLY A 23 4.43 -42.62 -16.31
CA GLY A 23 5.90 -42.56 -16.31
C GLY A 23 6.48 -41.43 -17.18
N ASP A 24 5.83 -41.12 -18.31
CA ASP A 24 6.29 -40.09 -19.23
C ASP A 24 6.01 -38.69 -18.67
N ALA A 25 4.81 -38.46 -18.13
CA ALA A 25 4.45 -37.22 -17.46
C ALA A 25 5.31 -36.97 -16.21
N MET A 26 5.60 -38.01 -15.42
CA MET A 26 6.47 -37.90 -14.25
C MET A 26 7.92 -37.55 -14.65
N THR A 27 8.42 -38.12 -15.74
CA THR A 27 9.73 -37.77 -16.30
C THR A 27 9.74 -36.31 -16.75
N ALA A 28 8.69 -35.86 -17.45
CA ALA A 28 8.57 -34.48 -17.89
C ALA A 28 8.53 -33.47 -16.72
N VAL A 29 7.84 -33.80 -15.62
CA VAL A 29 7.87 -32.99 -14.39
C VAL A 29 9.27 -32.94 -13.80
N SER A 30 9.93 -34.10 -13.66
CA SER A 30 11.27 -34.21 -13.08
C SER A 30 12.29 -33.42 -13.91
N ASP A 31 12.24 -33.54 -15.23
CA ASP A 31 13.13 -32.83 -16.14
C ASP A 31 12.91 -31.32 -16.11
N ALA A 32 11.66 -30.86 -16.05
CA ALA A 32 11.34 -29.43 -16.02
C ALA A 32 11.81 -28.77 -14.71
N TRP A 33 11.63 -29.44 -13.57
CA TRP A 33 11.90 -28.91 -12.23
C TRP A 33 13.30 -29.22 -11.69
N ALA A 34 14.16 -29.81 -12.51
CA ALA A 34 15.38 -30.42 -12.03
C ALA A 34 16.37 -29.45 -11.35
N ASP A 35 16.32 -28.15 -11.65
CA ASP A 35 17.20 -27.14 -11.04
C ASP A 35 16.63 -26.49 -9.78
N ALA A 36 15.37 -26.78 -9.46
CA ALA A 36 14.74 -26.43 -8.19
C ALA A 36 14.63 -27.64 -7.25
N THR A 37 14.87 -28.85 -7.73
CA THR A 37 14.72 -30.07 -6.95
C THR A 37 15.74 -30.13 -5.81
N VAL A 38 15.27 -30.45 -4.61
CA VAL A 38 16.11 -30.60 -3.41
C VAL A 38 15.89 -31.95 -2.74
N PRO A 39 16.89 -32.52 -2.05
CA PRO A 39 16.71 -33.75 -1.29
C PRO A 39 15.80 -33.51 -0.07
N GLY A 40 15.09 -34.55 0.35
CA GLY A 40 14.24 -34.53 1.56
C GLY A 40 12.79 -34.91 1.27
N ASP A 41 11.96 -34.89 2.31
CA ASP A 41 10.53 -35.20 2.23
C ASP A 41 9.64 -33.95 2.07
N GLY A 42 10.22 -32.76 2.24
CA GLY A 42 9.51 -31.48 2.16
C GLY A 42 8.63 -31.20 3.38
N GLU A 43 8.99 -31.72 4.55
CA GLU A 43 8.28 -31.45 5.80
C GLU A 43 8.07 -29.94 6.04
N GLY A 44 6.87 -29.57 6.50
CA GLY A 44 6.50 -28.17 6.76
C GLY A 44 6.20 -27.31 5.51
N GLY A 45 6.38 -27.86 4.30
CA GLY A 45 6.09 -27.18 3.04
C GLY A 45 4.67 -27.43 2.50
N PRO A 46 4.13 -26.54 1.65
CA PRO A 46 2.87 -26.78 0.98
C PRO A 46 2.99 -27.96 -0.01
N THR A 47 1.86 -28.63 -0.28
CA THR A 47 1.78 -29.70 -1.27
C THR A 47 0.90 -29.28 -2.45
N VAL A 48 1.39 -29.45 -3.67
CA VAL A 48 0.71 -29.13 -4.93
C VAL A 48 0.59 -30.40 -5.77
N THR A 49 -0.65 -30.82 -6.07
CA THR A 49 -0.90 -32.00 -6.90
C THR A 49 -0.89 -31.68 -8.38
N ALA A 50 -0.05 -32.38 -9.15
CA ALA A 50 -0.02 -32.27 -10.60
C ALA A 50 -1.34 -32.78 -11.22
N ASN A 51 -1.89 -32.04 -12.19
CA ASN A 51 -3.14 -32.40 -12.82
C ASN A 51 -2.93 -33.46 -13.92
N ALA A 52 -3.33 -34.71 -13.64
CA ALA A 52 -3.19 -35.82 -14.59
C ALA A 52 -4.23 -35.83 -15.72
N THR A 53 -5.24 -34.95 -15.70
CA THR A 53 -6.36 -34.99 -16.68
C THR A 53 -6.14 -34.11 -17.91
N THR A 54 -5.04 -33.37 -17.99
CA THR A 54 -4.71 -32.46 -19.10
C THR A 54 -3.50 -32.96 -19.88
N SER A 55 -3.21 -32.35 -21.02
CA SER A 55 -1.99 -32.67 -21.76
C SER A 55 -0.73 -32.31 -20.96
N THR A 56 0.39 -33.01 -21.17
CA THR A 56 1.64 -32.74 -20.43
C THR A 56 2.08 -31.28 -20.48
N PRO A 57 2.04 -30.56 -21.62
CA PRO A 57 2.40 -29.14 -21.66
C PRO A 57 1.47 -28.24 -20.82
N GLU A 58 0.15 -28.51 -20.83
CA GLU A 58 -0.82 -27.77 -20.02
C GLU A 58 -0.64 -28.05 -18.52
N MET A 59 -0.45 -29.33 -18.16
CA MET A 59 -0.16 -29.75 -16.79
C MET A 59 1.10 -29.07 -16.25
N LEU A 60 2.20 -29.03 -17.02
CA LEU A 60 3.44 -28.38 -16.57
C LEU A 60 3.26 -26.87 -16.39
N SER A 61 2.47 -26.22 -17.26
CA SER A 61 2.15 -24.80 -17.14
C SER A 61 1.31 -24.50 -15.90
N ASP A 62 0.24 -25.27 -15.66
CA ASP A 62 -0.60 -25.17 -14.45
C ASP A 62 0.23 -25.40 -13.18
N LEU A 63 1.06 -26.45 -13.19
CA LEU A 63 1.91 -26.81 -12.07
C LEU A 63 2.90 -25.68 -11.74
N SER A 64 3.55 -25.08 -12.74
CA SER A 64 4.43 -23.93 -12.52
C SER A 64 3.70 -22.78 -11.85
N GLN A 65 2.48 -22.46 -12.28
CA GLN A 65 1.70 -21.37 -11.68
C GLN A 65 1.31 -21.70 -10.24
N ARG A 66 0.77 -22.90 -9.98
CA ARG A 66 0.30 -23.30 -8.65
C ARG A 66 1.43 -23.46 -7.64
N VAL A 67 2.60 -23.96 -8.05
CA VAL A 67 3.78 -24.02 -7.18
C VAL A 67 4.26 -22.61 -6.83
N THR A 68 4.29 -21.69 -7.79
CA THR A 68 4.64 -20.28 -7.51
C THR A 68 3.67 -19.66 -6.52
N LEU A 69 2.36 -19.81 -6.72
CA LEU A 69 1.35 -19.28 -5.79
C LEU A 69 1.50 -19.88 -4.39
N ALA A 70 1.65 -21.21 -4.28
CA ALA A 70 1.84 -21.87 -3.00
C ALA A 70 3.13 -21.42 -2.29
N ALA A 71 4.22 -21.18 -3.04
CA ALA A 71 5.47 -20.66 -2.50
C ALA A 71 5.32 -19.23 -2.00
N ILE A 72 4.65 -18.36 -2.77
CA ILE A 72 4.39 -16.96 -2.38
C ILE A 72 3.53 -16.91 -1.12
N ASP A 73 2.43 -17.68 -1.07
CA ASP A 73 1.58 -17.71 0.12
C ASP A 73 2.32 -18.23 1.35
N ASN A 74 3.18 -19.24 1.20
CA ASN A 74 4.00 -19.73 2.31
C ASN A 74 5.09 -18.73 2.74
N ALA A 75 5.54 -17.84 1.86
CA ALA A 75 6.53 -16.80 2.17
C ALA A 75 5.88 -15.48 2.65
N ARG A 76 4.55 -15.36 2.60
CA ARG A 76 3.79 -14.20 3.09
C ARG A 76 4.18 -13.87 4.54
N ALA A 77 4.30 -12.58 4.83
CA ALA A 77 4.68 -12.03 6.14
C ALA A 77 6.08 -12.43 6.66
N ARG A 78 6.87 -13.20 5.89
CA ARG A 78 8.20 -13.70 6.29
C ARG A 78 9.32 -13.09 5.47
N ARG A 79 9.05 -12.79 4.19
CA ARG A 79 10.05 -12.38 3.21
C ARG A 79 9.52 -11.30 2.31
N TRP A 80 10.39 -10.36 1.95
CA TRP A 80 10.10 -9.42 0.89
C TRP A 80 10.19 -10.12 -0.46
N MET A 81 9.05 -10.27 -1.13
CA MET A 81 8.95 -10.95 -2.42
C MET A 81 8.75 -9.94 -3.55
N LEU A 82 9.81 -9.68 -4.30
CA LEU A 82 9.74 -8.79 -5.46
C LEU A 82 9.50 -9.59 -6.74
N HIS A 83 8.61 -9.08 -7.58
CA HIS A 83 8.41 -9.49 -8.95
C HIS A 83 9.59 -9.00 -9.82
N ALA A 84 10.70 -9.72 -9.71
CA ALA A 84 12.00 -9.37 -10.26
C ALA A 84 12.70 -10.60 -10.84
N ALA A 85 13.61 -10.36 -11.78
CA ALA A 85 14.62 -11.35 -12.11
C ALA A 85 15.82 -11.21 -11.17
N GLY A 86 16.42 -12.33 -10.78
CA GLY A 86 17.61 -12.35 -9.93
C GLY A 86 18.82 -12.92 -10.66
N LEU A 87 19.94 -12.21 -10.60
CA LEU A 87 21.23 -12.65 -11.14
C LEU A 87 22.31 -12.59 -10.06
N ALA A 88 22.92 -13.73 -9.77
CA ALA A 88 23.98 -13.87 -8.78
C ALA A 88 25.36 -13.76 -9.42
N ARG A 89 26.26 -13.07 -8.74
CA ARG A 89 27.69 -13.09 -9.04
C ARG A 89 28.40 -14.18 -8.25
N GLU A 90 29.61 -14.54 -8.66
CA GLU A 90 30.44 -15.58 -8.03
C GLU A 90 30.64 -15.38 -6.52
N ASP A 91 30.60 -14.13 -6.02
CA ASP A 91 30.72 -13.81 -4.60
C ASP A 91 29.38 -13.81 -3.84
N GLY A 92 28.30 -14.31 -4.45
CA GLY A 92 26.98 -14.43 -3.85
C GLY A 92 26.11 -13.18 -3.90
N ARG A 93 26.64 -12.04 -4.38
CA ARG A 93 25.83 -10.81 -4.51
C ARG A 93 24.82 -10.94 -5.66
N VAL A 94 23.56 -10.64 -5.37
CA VAL A 94 22.44 -10.74 -6.30
C VAL A 94 21.97 -9.36 -6.74
N ALA A 95 21.87 -9.15 -8.05
CA ALA A 95 21.13 -8.03 -8.61
C ALA A 95 19.66 -8.43 -8.82
N ALA A 96 18.75 -7.72 -8.17
CA ALA A 96 17.32 -7.81 -8.42
C ALA A 96 16.92 -6.83 -9.53
N LEU A 97 16.55 -7.37 -10.69
CA LEU A 97 16.14 -6.63 -11.87
C LEU A 97 14.61 -6.53 -11.92
N ILE A 98 14.12 -5.33 -11.67
CA ILE A 98 12.71 -4.98 -11.53
C ILE A 98 12.28 -4.21 -12.78
N GLY A 99 11.02 -4.31 -13.14
CA GLY A 99 10.46 -3.53 -14.24
C GLY A 99 9.07 -4.06 -14.59
N PRO A 100 8.13 -3.23 -15.04
CA PRO A 100 6.80 -3.67 -15.44
C PRO A 100 6.82 -4.81 -16.47
N SER A 101 5.69 -5.51 -16.61
CA SER A 101 5.53 -6.52 -17.67
C SER A 101 5.88 -5.91 -19.04
N GLY A 102 6.63 -6.66 -19.86
CA GLY A 102 7.11 -6.18 -21.17
C GLY A 102 8.37 -5.31 -21.17
N ARG A 103 8.89 -4.87 -20.02
CA ARG A 103 10.16 -4.07 -19.93
C ARG A 103 11.45 -4.91 -19.97
N GLY A 104 11.35 -6.15 -20.44
CA GLY A 104 12.52 -6.97 -20.76
C GLY A 104 13.12 -7.79 -19.63
N LYS A 105 12.50 -7.90 -18.43
CA LYS A 105 13.01 -8.74 -17.32
C LYS A 105 13.36 -10.16 -17.75
N THR A 106 12.43 -10.86 -18.38
CA THR A 106 12.62 -12.24 -18.86
C THR A 106 13.69 -12.32 -19.96
N THR A 107 13.81 -11.29 -20.81
CA THR A 107 14.87 -11.23 -21.83
C THR A 107 16.23 -11.03 -21.16
N ALA A 108 16.35 -10.06 -20.26
CA ALA A 108 17.55 -9.76 -19.50
C ALA A 108 18.01 -10.95 -18.66
N SER A 109 17.09 -11.61 -17.94
CA SER A 109 17.41 -12.78 -17.11
C SER A 109 17.92 -13.95 -17.94
N ARG A 110 17.37 -14.18 -19.14
CA ARG A 110 17.82 -15.24 -20.05
C ARG A 110 19.14 -14.92 -20.75
N THR A 111 19.33 -13.68 -21.17
CA THR A 111 20.56 -13.24 -21.84
C THR A 111 21.73 -13.20 -20.86
N LEU A 112 21.55 -12.54 -19.71
CA LEU A 112 22.59 -12.38 -18.70
C LEU A 112 22.75 -13.64 -17.83
N GLY A 113 21.68 -14.42 -17.64
CA GLY A 113 21.72 -15.67 -16.87
C GLY A 113 22.65 -16.72 -17.45
N ARG A 114 23.22 -16.54 -18.66
CA ARG A 114 24.31 -17.38 -19.19
C ARG A 114 25.71 -17.03 -18.65
N ARG A 115 25.85 -15.86 -18.04
CA ARG A 115 27.13 -15.28 -17.54
C ARG A 115 27.13 -15.00 -16.04
N PHE A 116 25.95 -15.01 -15.43
CA PHE A 116 25.71 -14.89 -14.01
C PHE A 116 25.01 -16.17 -13.52
N GLY A 117 25.06 -16.44 -12.23
CA GLY A 117 24.21 -17.47 -11.63
C GLY A 117 22.74 -17.08 -11.74
N TYR A 118 21.92 -17.94 -12.32
CA TYR A 118 20.50 -17.67 -12.51
C TYR A 118 19.72 -17.98 -11.23
N VAL A 119 19.16 -16.94 -10.59
CA VAL A 119 18.39 -17.07 -9.34
C VAL A 119 16.91 -17.30 -9.62
N SER A 120 16.32 -16.47 -10.48
CA SER A 120 14.89 -16.48 -10.83
C SER A 120 14.62 -15.52 -12.01
N ASP A 121 13.56 -15.74 -12.78
CA ASP A 121 13.05 -14.79 -13.79
C ASP A 121 11.76 -14.06 -13.38
N GLU A 122 11.17 -14.43 -12.25
CA GLU A 122 9.84 -13.96 -11.85
C GLU A 122 9.78 -13.41 -10.43
N THR A 123 10.38 -14.08 -9.45
CA THR A 123 10.30 -13.68 -8.04
C THR A 123 11.63 -13.83 -7.34
N VAL A 124 12.08 -12.76 -6.69
CA VAL A 124 13.23 -12.74 -5.78
C VAL A 124 12.69 -12.56 -4.37
N ALA A 125 12.94 -13.54 -3.50
CA ALA A 125 12.59 -13.46 -2.08
C ALA A 125 13.81 -13.06 -1.26
N VAL A 126 13.64 -12.06 -0.40
CA VAL A 126 14.69 -11.48 0.45
C VAL A 126 14.23 -11.54 1.91
N ASP A 127 15.06 -12.11 2.79
CA ASP A 127 14.87 -12.04 4.24
C ASP A 127 15.31 -10.67 4.79
N ASP A 128 14.88 -10.29 5.99
CA ASP A 128 15.20 -9.00 6.63
C ASP A 128 16.72 -8.72 6.72
N ASP A 129 17.55 -9.78 6.81
CA ASP A 129 19.01 -9.66 6.85
C ASP A 129 19.67 -9.50 5.46
N GLY A 130 18.88 -9.52 4.39
CA GLY A 130 19.33 -9.43 3.00
C GLY A 130 19.65 -10.77 2.35
N THR A 131 19.40 -11.91 3.01
CA THR A 131 19.53 -13.24 2.38
C THR A 131 18.56 -13.40 1.23
N VAL A 132 19.07 -13.82 0.07
CA VAL A 132 18.26 -14.06 -1.12
C VAL A 132 18.00 -15.55 -1.28
N HIS A 133 16.72 -15.91 -1.45
CA HIS A 133 16.31 -17.28 -1.69
C HIS A 133 16.05 -17.53 -3.18
N PRO A 134 16.74 -18.49 -3.81
CA PRO A 134 16.55 -18.77 -5.23
C PRO A 134 15.20 -19.44 -5.49
N TYR A 135 14.70 -19.24 -6.71
CA TYR A 135 13.53 -19.93 -7.22
C TYR A 135 13.73 -20.28 -8.69
N ARG A 136 14.47 -21.36 -8.94
CA ARG A 136 14.91 -21.82 -10.27
C ARG A 136 13.83 -22.69 -10.95
N LYS A 137 12.60 -22.18 -10.99
CA LYS A 137 11.47 -22.88 -11.62
C LYS A 137 11.66 -23.06 -13.14
N PRO A 138 10.89 -23.93 -13.79
CA PRO A 138 10.88 -24.02 -15.25
C PRO A 138 10.51 -22.69 -15.90
N LEU A 139 11.18 -22.34 -17.01
CA LEU A 139 10.85 -21.17 -17.82
C LEU A 139 9.84 -21.55 -18.90
N SER A 140 8.78 -20.75 -19.02
CA SER A 140 7.77 -20.87 -20.08
C SER A 140 8.28 -20.22 -21.37
N ILE A 141 8.67 -21.03 -22.36
CA ILE A 141 9.21 -20.54 -23.63
C ILE A 141 8.30 -20.89 -24.83
N ILE A 142 8.31 -20.02 -25.83
CA ILE A 142 7.69 -20.27 -27.13
C ILE A 142 8.73 -21.02 -27.98
N GLU A 143 8.42 -22.24 -28.39
CA GLU A 143 9.25 -23.04 -29.31
C GLU A 143 8.56 -23.10 -30.69
N ASN A 144 9.36 -23.08 -31.77
CA ASN A 144 8.90 -23.32 -33.15
C ASN A 144 7.74 -22.41 -33.65
N GLY A 145 7.60 -21.20 -33.10
CA GLY A 145 6.55 -20.25 -33.51
C GLY A 145 5.14 -20.59 -33.03
N VAL A 146 4.95 -21.66 -32.24
CA VAL A 146 3.66 -22.03 -31.66
C VAL A 146 3.46 -21.27 -30.36
N GLN A 147 2.52 -20.32 -30.34
CA GLN A 147 2.30 -19.44 -29.18
C GLN A 147 1.79 -20.20 -27.94
N HIS A 148 1.02 -21.28 -28.13
CA HIS A 148 0.40 -22.04 -27.04
C HIS A 148 0.23 -23.54 -27.36
N PRO A 149 0.34 -24.42 -26.35
CA PRO A 149 0.85 -24.14 -25.00
C PRO A 149 2.37 -23.88 -25.01
N LYS A 150 2.83 -22.96 -24.16
CA LYS A 150 4.27 -22.69 -24.00
C LYS A 150 4.94 -23.90 -23.36
N VAL A 151 6.14 -24.22 -23.85
CA VAL A 151 6.92 -25.34 -23.34
C VAL A 151 7.64 -24.93 -22.05
N GLN A 152 7.62 -25.80 -21.04
CA GLN A 152 8.32 -25.58 -19.78
C GLN A 152 9.68 -26.26 -19.83
N ARG A 153 10.76 -25.49 -19.58
CA ARG A 153 12.14 -25.98 -19.64
C ARG A 153 12.90 -25.62 -18.38
N ALA A 154 13.69 -26.57 -17.87
CA ALA A 154 14.61 -26.29 -16.77
C ALA A 154 15.65 -25.22 -17.18
N PRO A 155 16.02 -24.31 -16.27
CA PRO A 155 17.06 -23.31 -16.50
C PRO A 155 18.33 -23.85 -17.19
N ARG A 156 18.88 -24.97 -16.71
CA ARG A 156 20.11 -25.59 -17.23
C ARG A 156 19.98 -26.02 -18.69
N SER A 157 18.79 -26.46 -19.11
CA SER A 157 18.54 -26.88 -20.50
C SER A 157 18.59 -25.70 -21.47
N LEU A 158 18.44 -24.48 -20.96
CA LEU A 158 18.55 -23.23 -21.71
C LEU A 158 19.95 -22.60 -21.65
N GLY A 159 20.90 -23.30 -21.01
CA GLY A 159 22.26 -22.83 -20.77
C GLY A 159 22.37 -21.73 -19.72
N LEU A 160 21.39 -21.61 -18.82
CA LEU A 160 21.46 -20.66 -17.71
C LEU A 160 22.41 -21.19 -16.63
N GLY A 161 23.26 -20.30 -16.13
CA GLY A 161 24.36 -20.58 -15.23
C GLY A 161 23.91 -21.03 -13.86
N ASP A 162 24.73 -21.87 -13.26
CA ASP A 162 24.53 -22.36 -11.90
C ASP A 162 24.76 -21.28 -10.85
N LEU A 163 24.13 -21.49 -9.69
CA LEU A 163 24.36 -20.65 -8.54
C LEU A 163 25.77 -20.91 -7.99
N PRO A 164 26.44 -19.88 -7.47
CA PRO A 164 27.71 -20.07 -6.77
C PRO A 164 27.49 -20.87 -5.48
N ASP A 165 28.50 -21.61 -5.04
CA ASP A 165 28.49 -22.38 -3.79
C ASP A 165 28.79 -21.49 -2.57
N VAL A 166 28.06 -20.38 -2.47
CA VAL A 166 28.12 -19.41 -1.37
C VAL A 166 26.72 -18.86 -1.07
N PRO A 167 26.45 -18.38 0.16
CA PRO A 167 25.17 -17.76 0.48
C PRO A 167 24.86 -16.57 -0.43
N LEU A 168 23.62 -16.50 -0.91
CA LEU A 168 23.17 -15.39 -1.76
C LEU A 168 22.71 -14.21 -0.90
N ARG A 169 23.15 -13.01 -1.25
CA ARG A 169 22.77 -11.76 -0.58
C ARG A 169 22.35 -10.71 -1.59
N LEU A 170 21.34 -9.91 -1.26
CA LEU A 170 20.91 -8.81 -2.10
C LEU A 170 22.08 -7.80 -2.21
N GLY A 171 22.51 -7.52 -3.44
CA GLY A 171 23.64 -6.63 -3.73
C GLY A 171 23.27 -5.41 -4.57
N ALA A 172 22.15 -5.44 -5.27
CA ALA A 172 21.64 -4.29 -6.02
C ALA A 172 20.12 -4.41 -6.28
N ILE A 173 19.44 -3.26 -6.28
CA ILE A 173 18.06 -3.10 -6.73
C ILE A 173 18.11 -2.24 -8.01
N VAL A 174 17.65 -2.82 -9.12
CA VAL A 174 17.79 -2.22 -10.45
C VAL A 174 16.44 -2.14 -11.15
N LEU A 175 15.97 -0.93 -11.46
CA LEU A 175 14.79 -0.68 -12.28
C LEU A 175 15.20 -0.70 -13.76
N LEU A 176 14.66 -1.62 -14.54
CA LEU A 176 14.96 -1.79 -15.96
C LEU A 176 13.99 -0.98 -16.81
N GLU A 177 14.55 -0.09 -17.62
CA GLU A 177 13.81 0.65 -18.62
C GLU A 177 14.31 0.32 -20.03
N ARG A 178 13.71 -0.70 -20.64
CA ARG A 178 13.98 -1.00 -22.05
C ARG A 178 13.30 0.03 -22.96
N ARG A 179 14.07 0.64 -23.86
CA ARG A 179 13.62 1.60 -24.87
C ARG A 179 14.16 1.23 -26.26
N PRO A 180 13.32 1.02 -27.28
CA PRO A 180 13.79 0.74 -28.65
C PRO A 180 14.68 1.86 -29.22
N ASP A 181 14.35 3.10 -28.86
CA ASP A 181 15.09 4.32 -29.18
C ASP A 181 16.14 4.69 -28.11
N GLY A 182 16.37 3.81 -27.13
CA GLY A 182 17.28 4.02 -26.00
C GLY A 182 18.76 4.09 -26.41
N PRO A 183 19.69 4.16 -25.44
CA PRO A 183 21.12 4.23 -25.74
C PRO A 183 21.69 2.84 -26.11
N ASP A 184 22.74 2.82 -26.92
CA ASP A 184 23.47 1.58 -27.25
C ASP A 184 24.24 1.05 -26.04
N GLU A 185 24.86 1.95 -25.28
CA GLU A 185 25.48 1.65 -24.00
C GLU A 185 24.50 2.00 -22.87
N PRO A 186 24.18 1.08 -21.93
CA PRO A 186 23.18 1.35 -20.91
C PRO A 186 23.54 2.53 -20.02
N GLU A 187 22.58 3.44 -19.86
CA GLU A 187 22.69 4.60 -18.96
C GLU A 187 22.19 4.20 -17.57
N VAL A 188 22.86 4.70 -16.53
CA VAL A 188 22.54 4.40 -15.14
C VAL A 188 22.29 5.70 -14.40
N GLU A 189 21.12 5.83 -13.80
CA GLU A 189 20.78 6.92 -12.88
C GLU A 189 20.53 6.36 -11.47
N GLU A 190 20.86 7.15 -10.46
CA GLU A 190 20.38 6.91 -9.11
C GLU A 190 18.93 7.38 -9.01
N VAL A 191 18.10 6.58 -8.35
CA VAL A 191 16.69 6.88 -8.15
C VAL A 191 16.45 7.07 -6.67
N ASP A 192 15.86 8.22 -6.36
CA ASP A 192 15.40 8.52 -5.02
C ASP A 192 14.36 7.48 -4.56
N LEU A 193 14.39 7.11 -3.27
CA LEU A 193 13.51 6.08 -2.72
C LEU A 193 12.03 6.48 -2.84
N GLY A 194 11.68 7.75 -2.57
CA GLY A 194 10.31 8.23 -2.67
C GLY A 194 9.76 8.10 -4.09
N ASP A 195 10.59 8.35 -5.10
CA ASP A 195 10.20 8.26 -6.51
C ASP A 195 10.11 6.80 -6.99
N ALA A 196 10.96 5.92 -6.47
CA ALA A 196 10.98 4.51 -6.82
C ALA A 196 9.91 3.68 -6.09
N LEU A 197 9.42 4.14 -4.93
CA LEU A 197 8.67 3.28 -4.03
C LEU A 197 7.34 2.83 -4.62
N ALA A 198 6.60 3.69 -5.32
CA ALA A 198 5.36 3.30 -5.99
C ALA A 198 5.58 2.15 -6.98
N GLU A 199 6.69 2.20 -7.73
CA GLU A 199 7.08 1.13 -8.66
C GLU A 199 7.47 -0.15 -7.90
N LEU A 200 8.26 -0.05 -6.83
CA LEU A 200 8.66 -1.20 -6.01
C LEU A 200 7.47 -1.89 -5.33
N VAL A 201 6.53 -1.11 -4.80
CA VAL A 201 5.31 -1.60 -4.14
C VAL A 201 4.45 -2.34 -5.14
N ALA A 202 4.23 -1.76 -6.33
CA ALA A 202 3.49 -2.41 -7.40
C ALA A 202 4.12 -3.72 -7.88
N GLN A 203 5.44 -3.88 -7.67
CA GLN A 203 6.17 -5.11 -7.94
C GLN A 203 6.39 -5.98 -6.69
N THR A 204 5.75 -5.69 -5.55
CA THR A 204 5.90 -6.49 -4.33
C THR A 204 4.64 -7.30 -4.03
N SER A 205 4.80 -8.60 -3.79
CA SER A 205 3.69 -9.45 -3.34
C SER A 205 3.48 -9.34 -1.83
N PHE A 206 2.24 -9.07 -1.40
CA PHE A 206 1.82 -9.02 0.01
C PHE A 206 2.65 -8.08 0.90
N LEU A 207 3.05 -6.92 0.37
CA LEU A 207 3.88 -5.95 1.10
C LEU A 207 3.30 -5.62 2.49
N ALA A 208 2.02 -5.25 2.56
CA ALA A 208 1.34 -4.87 3.80
C ALA A 208 1.24 -5.99 4.85
N SER A 209 1.52 -7.25 4.48
CA SER A 209 1.57 -8.36 5.44
C SER A 209 2.93 -8.48 6.15
N LEU A 210 3.96 -7.75 5.73
CA LEU A 210 5.25 -7.75 6.42
C LEU A 210 5.13 -7.03 7.77
N PRO A 211 5.96 -7.37 8.77
CA PRO A 211 5.94 -6.69 10.08
C PRO A 211 6.27 -5.19 10.03
N ARG A 212 7.13 -4.80 9.08
CA ARG A 212 7.66 -3.44 8.91
C ARG A 212 7.85 -3.14 7.42
N PRO A 213 6.75 -3.08 6.63
CA PRO A 213 6.82 -3.15 5.16
C PRO A 213 7.71 -2.10 4.51
N LEU A 214 7.49 -0.82 4.81
CA LEU A 214 8.24 0.28 4.24
C LEU A 214 9.66 0.33 4.78
N GLN A 215 9.86 0.06 6.08
CA GLN A 215 11.23 -0.01 6.61
C GLN A 215 12.04 -1.17 6.02
N THR A 216 11.40 -2.30 5.70
CA THR A 216 12.06 -3.43 5.03
C THR A 216 12.58 -3.00 3.66
N VAL A 217 11.73 -2.37 2.85
CA VAL A 217 12.11 -1.85 1.52
C VAL A 217 13.21 -0.79 1.65
N ALA A 218 13.04 0.18 2.55
CA ALA A 218 13.99 1.27 2.76
C ALA A 218 15.34 0.77 3.29
N GLY A 219 15.33 -0.18 4.23
CA GLY A 219 16.51 -0.80 4.80
C GLY A 219 17.32 -1.58 3.76
N HIS A 220 16.64 -2.36 2.90
CA HIS A 220 17.31 -3.04 1.79
C HIS A 220 17.86 -2.07 0.75
N ALA A 221 17.09 -1.03 0.37
CA ALA A 221 17.57 0.00 -0.54
C ALA A 221 18.83 0.68 0.01
N ALA A 222 18.82 1.08 1.28
CA ALA A 222 19.99 1.66 1.92
C ALA A 222 21.18 0.69 2.00
N ALA A 223 20.95 -0.57 2.37
CA ALA A 223 22.00 -1.58 2.49
C ALA A 223 22.74 -1.87 1.17
N VAL A 224 22.06 -1.75 0.03
CA VAL A 224 22.68 -1.92 -1.30
C VAL A 224 23.19 -0.61 -1.92
N GLY A 225 23.08 0.51 -1.21
CA GLY A 225 23.52 1.82 -1.68
C GLY A 225 22.56 2.48 -2.68
N GLY A 226 21.26 2.32 -2.45
CA GLY A 226 20.20 2.94 -3.24
C GLY A 226 19.71 2.12 -4.42
N ILE A 227 18.74 2.70 -5.12
CA ILE A 227 18.07 2.10 -6.27
C ILE A 227 18.67 2.72 -7.53
N ARG A 228 18.93 1.90 -8.55
CA ARG A 228 19.45 2.38 -9.84
C ARG A 228 18.42 2.13 -10.91
N ARG A 229 18.17 3.11 -11.78
CA ARG A 229 17.45 2.88 -13.03
C ARG A 229 18.45 2.71 -14.16
N VAL A 230 18.21 1.70 -14.98
CA VAL A 230 19.06 1.35 -16.12
C VAL A 230 18.23 1.42 -17.39
N THR A 231 18.52 2.43 -18.20
CA THR A 231 17.88 2.65 -19.49
C THR A 231 18.73 2.01 -20.59
N TYR A 232 18.13 1.14 -21.40
CA TYR A 232 18.88 0.33 -22.36
C TYR A 232 18.06 -0.05 -23.60
N ARG A 233 18.75 -0.32 -24.71
CA ARG A 233 18.14 -0.85 -25.94
C ARG A 233 18.08 -2.38 -25.96
N GLU A 234 19.24 -3.02 -25.79
CA GLU A 234 19.42 -4.48 -25.92
C GLU A 234 20.00 -5.11 -24.66
N ALA A 235 19.50 -6.29 -24.30
CA ALA A 235 19.86 -6.95 -23.04
C ALA A 235 21.32 -7.41 -23.00
N GLU A 236 21.92 -7.67 -24.17
CA GLU A 236 23.29 -8.14 -24.34
C GLU A 236 24.33 -7.12 -23.84
N THR A 237 23.97 -5.83 -23.77
CA THR A 237 24.87 -4.75 -23.33
C THR A 237 24.84 -4.52 -21.82
N LEU A 238 23.92 -5.18 -21.09
CA LEU A 238 23.74 -4.98 -19.65
C LEU A 238 24.83 -5.63 -18.77
N ASP A 239 25.55 -6.66 -19.25
CA ASP A 239 26.48 -7.46 -18.40
C ASP A 239 27.49 -6.59 -17.65
N ARG A 240 28.18 -5.70 -18.37
CA ARG A 240 29.20 -4.81 -17.79
C ARG A 240 28.57 -3.82 -16.81
N THR A 241 27.38 -3.32 -17.13
CA THR A 241 26.66 -2.35 -16.30
C THR A 241 26.21 -2.97 -14.98
N ILE A 242 25.65 -4.18 -15.01
CA ILE A 242 25.24 -4.88 -13.78
C ILE A 242 26.44 -5.21 -12.89
N ARG A 243 27.57 -5.64 -13.45
CA ARG A 243 28.81 -5.85 -12.67
C ARG A 243 29.25 -4.56 -11.98
N ARG A 244 29.30 -3.45 -12.73
CA ARG A 244 29.67 -2.14 -12.20
C ARG A 244 28.77 -1.71 -11.04
N ILE A 245 27.45 -1.89 -11.17
CA ILE A 245 26.49 -1.55 -10.10
C ILE A 245 26.77 -2.38 -8.84
N LEU A 246 27.01 -3.69 -8.98
CA LEU A 246 27.35 -4.58 -7.87
C LEU A 246 28.72 -4.30 -7.24
N ASP A 247 29.64 -3.68 -8.00
CA ASP A 247 30.95 -3.24 -7.52
C ASP A 247 30.88 -1.88 -6.80
N SER A 248 30.02 -0.98 -7.25
CA SER A 248 29.85 0.36 -6.66
C SER A 248 28.87 0.39 -5.49
N ALA A 249 28.21 -0.72 -5.16
CA ALA A 249 27.26 -0.78 -4.05
C ALA A 249 27.95 -0.48 -2.71
N GLN A 250 27.58 0.66 -2.11
CA GLN A 250 28.06 1.09 -0.79
C GLN A 250 26.86 1.35 0.11
N PRO A 251 26.76 0.72 1.28
CA PRO A 251 25.64 0.94 2.19
C PRO A 251 25.49 2.42 2.57
N ALA A 252 24.25 2.90 2.51
CA ALA A 252 23.84 4.20 3.01
C ALA A 252 23.10 4.04 4.37
N PRO A 253 22.97 5.11 5.16
CA PRO A 253 22.08 5.11 6.32
C PRO A 253 20.64 4.80 5.89
N ALA A 254 19.98 3.90 6.61
CA ALA A 254 18.56 3.66 6.39
C ALA A 254 17.74 4.90 6.83
N PRO A 255 16.66 5.25 6.11
CA PRO A 255 15.76 6.31 6.53
C PRO A 255 15.14 6.03 7.91
N ALA A 256 14.80 7.10 8.63
CA ALA A 256 14.25 6.98 9.98
C ALA A 256 12.82 6.40 9.95
N ALA A 257 12.59 5.40 10.80
CA ALA A 257 11.25 4.88 11.02
C ALA A 257 10.38 5.93 11.73
N VAL A 258 9.14 6.06 11.31
CA VAL A 258 8.11 6.84 12.01
C VAL A 258 7.10 5.86 12.56
N ALA A 259 6.72 6.02 13.83
CA ALA A 259 5.63 5.23 14.40
C ALA A 259 4.36 5.46 13.56
N ALA A 260 3.82 4.40 12.96
CA ALA A 260 2.55 4.50 12.22
C ALA A 260 1.38 4.76 13.18
N ASP A 261 1.52 4.31 14.42
CA ASP A 261 0.58 4.42 15.54
C ASP A 261 0.91 5.59 16.48
N LEU A 262 1.28 6.76 15.93
CA LEU A 262 1.49 7.95 16.75
C LEU A 262 0.28 8.16 17.69
N PRO A 263 0.49 8.29 19.01
CA PRO A 263 -0.60 8.34 19.98
C PRO A 263 -1.62 9.41 19.60
N LEU A 264 -2.90 9.03 19.64
CA LEU A 264 -3.96 10.02 19.65
C LEU A 264 -3.95 10.67 21.05
N PRO A 265 -3.99 12.02 21.15
CA PRO A 265 -4.29 12.69 22.40
C PRO A 265 -5.57 12.09 22.99
N ALA A 266 -5.60 11.95 24.32
CA ALA A 266 -6.84 11.55 24.98
C ALA A 266 -7.94 12.56 24.63
N ALA A 267 -9.10 12.06 24.21
CA ALA A 267 -10.27 12.87 23.94
C ALA A 267 -10.53 13.81 25.13
N SER A 268 -10.35 15.12 24.92
CA SER A 268 -10.77 16.12 25.90
C SER A 268 -12.29 16.11 26.00
N ALA A 269 -12.83 16.24 27.22
CA ALA A 269 -14.25 16.43 27.45
C ALA A 269 -14.70 17.87 27.12
N ASP A 270 -13.78 18.84 27.22
CA ASP A 270 -13.96 20.22 26.76
C ASP A 270 -13.57 20.32 25.28
N ARG A 271 -14.44 19.84 24.39
CA ARG A 271 -14.22 19.97 22.94
C ARG A 271 -14.77 21.29 22.45
N ALA A 272 -13.87 22.16 21.97
CA ALA A 272 -14.29 23.30 21.16
C ALA A 272 -15.11 22.82 19.93
N PRO A 273 -16.22 23.50 19.57
CA PRO A 273 -16.97 23.22 18.35
C PRO A 273 -16.09 23.36 17.10
N GLY A 274 -16.28 22.49 16.10
CA GLY A 274 -15.56 22.57 14.82
C GLY A 274 -15.19 21.22 14.19
N ALA A 275 -14.78 21.25 12.92
CA ALA A 275 -14.29 20.08 12.21
C ALA A 275 -12.97 19.58 12.83
N ARG A 276 -12.87 18.26 13.05
CA ARG A 276 -11.67 17.61 13.59
C ARG A 276 -11.08 16.63 12.59
N TYR A 277 -9.76 16.63 12.50
CA TYR A 277 -9.01 15.83 11.54
C TYR A 277 -8.17 14.80 12.28
N THR A 278 -8.30 13.55 11.85
CA THR A 278 -7.54 12.43 12.38
C THR A 278 -6.88 11.70 11.23
N ARG A 279 -5.68 11.17 11.43
CA ARG A 279 -5.06 10.23 10.49
C ARG A 279 -5.98 9.04 10.22
N THR A 280 -5.96 8.56 8.99
CA THR A 280 -6.39 7.20 8.69
C THR A 280 -5.34 6.22 9.22
N ASP A 281 -5.78 5.05 9.67
CA ASP A 281 -4.87 4.01 10.18
C ASP A 281 -3.83 3.67 9.10
N ALA A 282 -2.56 3.80 9.47
CA ALA A 282 -1.42 3.45 8.63
C ALA A 282 -0.86 2.10 9.10
N VAL A 283 -0.52 1.24 8.14
CA VAL A 283 0.24 0.01 8.41
C VAL A 283 1.68 0.36 8.75
N ASP A 284 2.24 1.33 8.04
CA ASP A 284 3.63 1.70 8.19
C ASP A 284 3.95 3.12 7.73
N ALA A 285 5.03 3.72 8.24
CA ALA A 285 5.51 5.03 7.83
C ALA A 285 7.03 5.19 7.90
N VAL A 286 7.60 5.92 6.94
CA VAL A 286 9.04 6.20 6.82
C VAL A 286 9.30 7.66 6.45
N GLN A 287 10.22 8.29 7.17
CA GLN A 287 10.65 9.66 6.92
C GLN A 287 11.84 9.70 5.95
N LEU A 288 11.76 10.56 4.93
CA LEU A 288 12.87 10.93 4.05
C LEU A 288 13.24 12.39 4.33
N ASP A 289 14.47 12.66 4.76
CA ASP A 289 14.85 14.00 5.23
C ASP A 289 15.27 14.97 4.11
N ASP A 290 15.66 14.47 2.94
CA ASP A 290 16.13 15.28 1.80
C ASP A 290 15.56 14.78 0.46
N PRO A 291 14.56 15.48 -0.12
CA PRO A 291 13.73 16.52 0.53
C PRO A 291 12.78 15.93 1.58
N ASP A 292 12.33 16.77 2.54
CA ASP A 292 11.40 16.40 3.63
C ASP A 292 10.10 15.80 3.06
N ARG A 293 10.00 14.47 3.13
CA ARG A 293 8.85 13.69 2.69
C ARG A 293 8.53 12.61 3.70
N LEU A 294 7.25 12.36 3.87
CA LEU A 294 6.76 11.26 4.69
C LEU A 294 6.06 10.25 3.80
N ILE A 295 6.55 9.01 3.81
CA ILE A 295 5.92 7.91 3.12
C ILE A 295 4.98 7.21 4.10
N VAL A 296 3.73 7.00 3.69
CA VAL A 296 2.73 6.27 4.48
C VAL A 296 2.16 5.12 3.66
N LEU A 297 2.03 3.95 4.29
CA LEU A 297 1.37 2.78 3.74
C LEU A 297 0.03 2.57 4.44
N HIS A 298 -1.04 2.57 3.66
CA HIS A 298 -2.39 2.20 4.09
C HIS A 298 -2.80 0.86 3.46
N THR A 299 -3.91 0.30 3.92
CA THR A 299 -4.64 -0.74 3.19
C THR A 299 -5.93 -0.18 2.63
N ASP A 300 -6.23 -0.45 1.36
CA ASP A 300 -7.55 -0.17 0.80
C ASP A 300 -8.62 -1.14 1.33
N GLU A 301 -9.87 -0.95 0.91
CA GLU A 301 -11.00 -1.82 1.27
C GLU A 301 -10.79 -3.29 0.88
N ALA A 302 -9.98 -3.56 -0.15
CA ALA A 302 -9.63 -4.90 -0.61
C ALA A 302 -8.44 -5.50 0.15
N GLY A 303 -7.87 -4.78 1.13
CA GLY A 303 -6.71 -5.17 1.91
C GLY A 303 -5.38 -5.07 1.13
N GLN A 304 -5.37 -4.37 -0.02
CA GLN A 304 -4.15 -4.10 -0.78
C GLN A 304 -3.41 -2.89 -0.22
N GLY A 305 -2.09 -2.98 -0.19
CA GLY A 305 -1.24 -1.88 0.30
C GLY A 305 -1.22 -0.70 -0.67
N VAL A 306 -1.62 0.48 -0.20
CA VAL A 306 -1.55 1.74 -0.95
C VAL A 306 -0.49 2.63 -0.32
N VAL A 307 0.50 3.03 -1.11
CA VAL A 307 1.56 3.95 -0.67
C VAL A 307 1.25 5.38 -1.10
N ARG A 308 1.45 6.30 -0.16
CA ARG A 308 1.34 7.76 -0.36
C ARG A 308 2.66 8.40 0.01
N VAL A 309 3.13 9.31 -0.84
CA VAL A 309 4.34 10.12 -0.58
C VAL A 309 3.89 11.54 -0.28
N LEU A 310 3.90 11.90 1.00
CA LEU A 310 3.50 13.20 1.49
C LEU A 310 4.68 14.16 1.38
N SER A 311 4.43 15.34 0.82
CA SER A 311 5.44 16.39 0.61
C SER A 311 4.88 17.78 0.97
N GLY A 312 5.75 18.78 1.07
CA GLY A 312 5.34 20.14 1.43
C GLY A 312 4.78 20.20 2.85
N LEU A 313 3.55 20.70 3.02
CA LEU A 313 2.90 20.84 4.33
C LEU A 313 2.36 19.51 4.88
N ALA A 314 2.12 18.53 4.01
CA ALA A 314 1.43 17.29 4.35
C ALA A 314 2.10 16.47 5.46
N PRO A 315 3.45 16.33 5.55
CA PRO A 315 4.10 15.63 6.65
C PRO A 315 3.87 16.27 8.03
N ALA A 316 3.73 17.59 8.12
CA ALA A 316 3.42 18.26 9.40
C ALA A 316 1.94 18.05 9.76
N ILE A 317 1.04 18.25 8.79
CA ILE A 317 -0.40 18.07 8.96
C ILE A 317 -0.70 16.64 9.41
N TRP A 318 -0.15 15.62 8.74
CA TRP A 318 -0.39 14.22 9.09
C TRP A 318 0.08 13.88 10.51
N ARG A 319 1.23 14.42 10.95
CA ARG A 319 1.72 14.20 12.32
C ARG A 319 0.83 14.85 13.37
N ALA A 320 0.32 16.04 13.08
CA ALA A 320 -0.54 16.80 13.99
C ALA A 320 -1.99 16.30 13.99
N ALA A 321 -2.46 15.64 12.92
CA ALA A 321 -3.84 15.18 12.75
C ALA A 321 -4.21 14.03 13.71
N ALA A 322 -4.46 14.38 14.95
CA ALA A 322 -4.82 13.46 16.01
C ALA A 322 -5.98 14.07 16.80
N ASP A 323 -7.17 14.04 16.22
CA ASP A 323 -8.37 14.77 16.67
C ASP A 323 -8.18 16.31 16.68
N ALA A 324 -7.36 16.81 15.76
CA ALA A 324 -6.90 18.19 15.72
C ALA A 324 -7.87 19.13 14.97
N THR A 325 -7.94 20.38 15.38
CA THR A 325 -8.64 21.46 14.65
C THR A 325 -7.78 21.99 13.50
N LEU A 326 -8.38 22.71 12.55
CA LEU A 326 -7.61 23.34 11.46
C LEU A 326 -6.55 24.32 12.00
N GLU A 327 -6.84 25.06 13.06
CA GLU A 327 -5.90 25.99 13.71
C GLU A 327 -4.67 25.25 14.27
N GLU A 328 -4.87 24.11 14.92
CA GLU A 328 -3.78 23.29 15.44
C GLU A 328 -2.89 22.74 14.30
N LEU A 329 -3.51 22.36 13.18
CA LEU A 329 -2.78 21.94 11.97
C LEU A 329 -1.97 23.09 11.36
N VAL A 330 -2.52 24.32 11.36
CA VAL A 330 -1.82 25.53 10.91
C VAL A 330 -0.63 25.82 11.81
N CYS A 331 -0.82 25.80 13.14
CA CYS A 331 0.28 26.00 14.09
C CYS A 331 1.40 24.98 13.87
N ALA A 332 1.08 23.70 13.70
CA ALA A 332 2.08 22.66 13.47
C ALA A 332 2.84 22.85 12.15
N ALA A 333 2.15 23.27 11.09
CA ALA A 333 2.78 23.55 9.80
C ALA A 333 3.73 24.76 9.88
N VAL A 334 3.29 25.85 10.52
CA VAL A 334 4.09 27.06 10.71
C VAL A 334 5.29 26.81 11.63
N GLU A 335 5.12 26.04 12.69
CA GLU A 335 6.22 25.68 13.60
C GLU A 335 7.32 24.91 12.87
N ARG A 336 6.95 24.02 11.94
CA ARG A 336 7.92 23.20 11.20
C ARG A 336 8.56 23.91 10.01
N TYR A 337 7.78 24.66 9.23
CA TYR A 337 8.21 25.20 7.93
C TYR A 337 8.38 26.73 7.93
N GLY A 338 7.96 27.42 8.98
CA GLY A 338 7.89 28.88 9.06
C GLY A 338 6.61 29.44 8.46
N GLU A 339 6.37 30.73 8.69
CA GLU A 339 5.26 31.45 8.06
C GLU A 339 5.53 31.66 6.56
N PRO A 340 4.55 31.37 5.69
CA PRO A 340 4.73 31.56 4.26
C PRO A 340 4.74 33.06 3.89
N GLU A 341 5.77 33.50 3.16
CA GLU A 341 5.86 34.88 2.68
C GLU A 341 4.76 35.16 1.63
N GLY A 342 3.88 36.12 1.92
CA GLY A 342 2.88 36.61 0.96
C GLY A 342 1.71 35.66 0.69
N MET A 343 1.52 34.62 1.49
CA MET A 343 0.36 33.73 1.44
C MET A 343 -0.31 33.60 2.80
N ASP A 344 -1.60 33.31 2.80
CA ASP A 344 -2.33 32.95 4.03
C ASP A 344 -2.04 31.49 4.40
N ALA A 345 -1.42 31.29 5.56
CA ALA A 345 -1.10 29.97 6.09
C ALA A 345 -2.36 29.12 6.32
N ALA A 346 -3.45 29.73 6.77
CA ALA A 346 -4.71 29.02 7.03
C ALA A 346 -5.31 28.48 5.72
N ALA A 347 -5.36 29.31 4.67
CA ALA A 347 -5.84 28.88 3.36
C ALA A 347 -4.97 27.78 2.73
N ALA A 348 -3.64 27.90 2.86
CA ALA A 348 -2.70 26.90 2.33
C ALA A 348 -2.85 25.54 3.04
N VAL A 349 -2.97 25.55 4.37
CA VAL A 349 -3.16 24.32 5.16
C VAL A 349 -4.55 23.72 4.90
N SER A 350 -5.60 24.53 4.80
CA SER A 350 -6.94 24.04 4.45
C SER A 350 -6.94 23.30 3.11
N THR A 351 -6.29 23.87 2.09
CA THR A 351 -6.15 23.23 0.77
C THR A 351 -5.42 21.90 0.87
N ALA A 352 -4.32 21.85 1.61
CA ALA A 352 -3.57 20.61 1.82
C ALA A 352 -4.35 19.57 2.63
N VAL A 353 -5.18 19.98 3.59
CA VAL A 353 -6.08 19.09 4.34
C VAL A 353 -7.14 18.49 3.42
N ASP A 354 -7.73 19.29 2.53
CA ASP A 354 -8.73 18.81 1.56
C ASP A 354 -8.13 17.77 0.61
N ASP A 355 -6.90 18.00 0.12
CA ASP A 355 -6.17 17.03 -0.69
C ASP A 355 -5.93 15.71 0.08
N LEU A 356 -5.51 15.79 1.34
CA LEU A 356 -5.28 14.60 2.17
C LEU A 356 -6.56 13.84 2.53
N LEU A 357 -7.69 14.54 2.67
CA LEU A 357 -9.01 13.92 2.81
C LEU A 357 -9.41 13.20 1.52
N ALA A 358 -9.24 13.84 0.36
CA ALA A 358 -9.56 13.28 -0.94
C ALA A 358 -8.72 12.02 -1.25
N GLU A 359 -7.47 11.99 -0.78
CA GLU A 359 -6.57 10.84 -0.95
C GLU A 359 -6.80 9.71 0.08
N GLY A 360 -7.66 9.94 1.08
CA GLY A 360 -7.97 9.01 2.17
C GLY A 360 -6.89 8.90 3.25
N VAL A 361 -5.93 9.83 3.25
CA VAL A 361 -4.80 9.87 4.20
C VAL A 361 -5.24 10.41 5.57
N LEU A 362 -6.16 11.37 5.54
CA LEU A 362 -6.88 11.84 6.71
C LEU A 362 -8.34 11.41 6.63
N ARG A 363 -8.96 11.34 7.80
CA ARG A 363 -10.40 11.32 7.97
C ARG A 363 -10.80 12.52 8.81
N ARG A 364 -11.92 13.11 8.45
CA ARG A 364 -12.59 14.05 9.34
C ARG A 364 -13.35 13.20 10.35
N ALA A 365 -13.06 13.34 11.64
CA ALA A 365 -13.92 12.74 12.66
C ALA A 365 -15.29 13.39 12.47
N ASP A 366 -16.29 12.57 12.18
CA ASP A 366 -17.58 13.04 11.70
C ASP A 366 -18.06 14.24 12.50
N ALA A 367 -18.36 15.31 11.77
CA ALA A 367 -19.29 16.30 12.26
C ALA A 367 -20.58 15.51 12.53
N VAL A 368 -20.89 15.33 13.81
CA VAL A 368 -22.13 14.74 14.29
C VAL A 368 -23.27 15.22 13.39
N ARG A 369 -24.01 14.30 12.76
CA ARG A 369 -25.22 14.65 12.04
C ARG A 369 -26.34 14.77 13.05
N TRP A 370 -26.97 15.93 13.07
CA TRP A 370 -28.08 16.23 13.95
C TRP A 370 -29.38 15.94 13.22
N ALA A 371 -30.18 15.03 13.75
CA ALA A 371 -31.50 14.71 13.25
C ALA A 371 -32.52 14.82 14.38
N VAL A 372 -33.77 15.13 14.06
CA VAL A 372 -34.88 15.00 15.01
C VAL A 372 -34.98 13.54 15.43
N ALA A 373 -35.08 13.29 16.75
CA ALA A 373 -35.16 11.94 17.25
C ALA A 373 -36.46 11.24 16.79
N ASP A 374 -36.40 9.94 16.51
CA ASP A 374 -37.51 9.18 15.92
C ASP A 374 -38.79 9.17 16.78
N ASP A 375 -38.67 9.47 18.09
CA ASP A 375 -39.75 9.51 19.07
C ASP A 375 -40.25 10.93 19.38
N VAL A 376 -39.94 11.93 18.54
CA VAL A 376 -40.33 13.33 18.74
C VAL A 376 -41.41 13.73 17.74
N ALA A 377 -42.46 14.36 18.26
CA ALA A 377 -43.51 15.00 17.46
C ALA A 377 -43.45 16.52 17.66
N TRP A 378 -43.78 17.29 16.63
CA TRP A 378 -43.81 18.74 16.71
C TRP A 378 -44.94 19.34 15.85
N VAL A 379 -45.26 20.60 16.14
CA VAL A 379 -46.18 21.42 15.36
C VAL A 379 -45.52 22.77 15.10
N ASP A 380 -45.48 23.16 13.83
CA ASP A 380 -44.89 24.44 13.39
C ASP A 380 -45.98 25.51 13.25
N GLU A 381 -45.73 26.68 13.83
CA GLU A 381 -46.46 27.93 13.62
C GLU A 381 -45.49 29.00 13.07
N PRO A 382 -45.98 30.08 12.43
CA PRO A 382 -45.12 31.02 11.70
C PRO A 382 -43.92 31.60 12.45
N ASP A 383 -44.00 31.73 13.79
CA ASP A 383 -42.95 32.32 14.63
C ASP A 383 -42.54 31.42 15.83
N ARG A 384 -43.04 30.16 15.88
CA ARG A 384 -42.76 29.23 16.98
C ARG A 384 -42.98 27.77 16.60
N ALA A 385 -42.25 26.87 17.24
CA ALA A 385 -42.49 25.43 17.16
C ALA A 385 -42.82 24.88 18.55
N VAL A 386 -43.77 23.96 18.64
CA VAL A 386 -44.06 23.22 19.88
C VAL A 386 -43.63 21.78 19.68
N VAL A 387 -42.66 21.33 20.47
CA VAL A 387 -41.97 20.03 20.33
C VAL A 387 -42.27 19.15 21.55
N LEU A 388 -42.54 17.87 21.32
CA LEU A 388 -42.88 16.91 22.37
C LEU A 388 -42.20 15.57 22.13
N ARG A 389 -41.50 15.06 23.15
CA ARG A 389 -40.94 13.70 23.14
C ARG A 389 -41.99 12.68 23.57
N LEU A 390 -42.32 11.74 22.69
CA LEU A 390 -43.42 10.80 22.87
C LEU A 390 -43.10 9.65 23.85
N SER A 391 -41.82 9.32 24.04
CA SER A 391 -41.39 8.19 24.87
C SER A 391 -41.25 8.50 26.37
N ALA A 392 -41.28 9.78 26.76
CA ALA A 392 -41.12 10.17 28.16
C ALA A 392 -42.46 10.06 28.92
N GLU A 393 -42.47 9.32 30.05
CA GLU A 393 -43.68 9.07 30.87
C GLU A 393 -44.36 10.35 31.40
N ALA A 394 -43.64 11.47 31.43
CA ALA A 394 -44.13 12.79 31.83
C ALA A 394 -43.64 13.89 30.87
N ALA A 395 -43.78 13.68 29.57
CA ALA A 395 -43.35 14.64 28.55
C ALA A 395 -44.13 15.96 28.65
N GLU A 396 -43.44 17.06 28.98
CA GLU A 396 -43.99 18.40 28.85
C GLU A 396 -43.64 18.96 27.46
N PRO A 397 -44.60 19.60 26.74
CA PRO A 397 -44.30 20.25 25.47
C PRO A 397 -43.32 21.40 25.67
N VAL A 398 -42.28 21.45 24.83
CA VAL A 398 -41.29 22.52 24.79
C VAL A 398 -41.68 23.50 23.67
N THR A 399 -41.87 24.77 24.02
CA THR A 399 -42.11 25.82 23.04
C THR A 399 -40.80 26.49 22.66
N LEU A 400 -40.47 26.48 21.37
CA LEU A 400 -39.32 27.14 20.76
C LEU A 400 -39.82 28.41 20.05
N GLU A 401 -39.26 29.58 20.40
CA GLU A 401 -39.65 30.88 19.83
C GLU A 401 -38.42 31.66 19.36
N GLY A 402 -38.59 32.57 18.40
CA GLY A 402 -37.50 33.42 17.90
C GLY A 402 -36.39 32.61 17.22
N SER A 403 -35.13 32.85 17.59
CA SER A 403 -33.97 32.15 16.98
C SER A 403 -34.01 30.64 17.19
N ALA A 404 -34.58 30.16 18.30
CA ALA A 404 -34.74 28.72 18.57
C ALA A 404 -35.64 28.03 17.55
N ALA A 405 -36.71 28.71 17.09
CA ALA A 405 -37.61 28.19 16.07
C ALA A 405 -36.90 28.11 14.70
N VAL A 406 -36.11 29.13 14.35
CA VAL A 406 -35.35 29.14 13.08
C VAL A 406 -34.29 28.04 13.03
N ILE A 407 -33.58 27.79 14.14
CA ILE A 407 -32.60 26.71 14.21
C ILE A 407 -33.31 25.35 14.18
N TRP A 408 -34.46 25.21 14.85
CA TRP A 408 -35.27 23.99 14.80
C TRP A 408 -35.72 23.67 13.36
N ASP A 409 -36.24 24.65 12.63
CA ASP A 409 -36.66 24.48 11.23
C ASP A 409 -35.49 24.05 10.34
N ALA A 410 -34.29 24.58 10.58
CA ALA A 410 -33.09 24.16 9.88
C ALA A 410 -32.73 22.69 10.18
N VAL A 411 -32.89 22.21 11.41
CA VAL A 411 -32.69 20.78 11.75
C VAL A 411 -33.75 19.90 11.08
N VAL A 412 -35.02 20.29 11.16
CA VAL A 412 -36.15 19.56 10.53
C VAL A 412 -35.96 19.45 9.02
N ALA A 413 -35.47 20.51 8.37
CA ALA A 413 -35.20 20.52 6.94
C ALA A 413 -34.10 19.53 6.51
N GLY A 414 -33.25 19.07 7.43
CA GLY A 414 -32.25 18.03 7.17
C GLY A 414 -32.82 16.62 7.08
N GLY A 415 -34.07 16.46 7.52
CA GLY A 415 -34.79 15.20 7.43
C GLY A 415 -34.16 14.08 8.27
N PRO A 416 -34.57 12.82 8.02
CA PRO A 416 -34.20 11.69 8.87
C PRO A 416 -32.70 11.38 8.86
N SER A 417 -31.98 11.69 7.77
CA SER A 417 -30.55 11.41 7.67
C SER A 417 -29.70 12.36 8.53
N GLY A 418 -30.28 13.49 8.97
CA GLY A 418 -29.59 14.54 9.70
C GLY A 418 -28.56 15.28 8.86
N ASP A 419 -28.16 16.44 9.35
CA ASP A 419 -27.16 17.30 8.72
C ASP A 419 -26.07 17.71 9.71
N ASP A 420 -24.92 18.10 9.19
CA ASP A 420 -23.84 18.62 10.03
C ASP A 420 -24.15 20.05 10.53
N VAL A 421 -23.42 20.49 11.56
CA VAL A 421 -23.57 21.81 12.17
C VAL A 421 -23.41 22.93 11.14
N ALA A 422 -22.53 22.78 10.15
CA ALA A 422 -22.27 23.81 9.14
C ALA A 422 -23.48 24.00 8.21
N ALA A 423 -24.10 22.92 7.75
CA ALA A 423 -25.30 22.95 6.92
C ALA A 423 -26.51 23.51 7.69
N ILE A 424 -26.64 23.17 8.98
CA ILE A 424 -27.66 23.77 9.86
C ILE A 424 -27.42 25.26 10.01
N THR A 425 -26.19 25.67 10.36
CA THR A 425 -25.79 27.07 10.53
C THR A 425 -26.04 27.89 9.27
N SER A 426 -25.66 27.38 8.10
CA SER A 426 -25.87 28.05 6.81
C SER A 426 -27.35 28.28 6.52
N ARG A 427 -28.22 27.29 6.79
CA ARG A 427 -29.67 27.44 6.61
C ARG A 427 -30.29 28.40 7.62
N THR A 428 -29.83 28.36 8.87
CA THR A 428 -30.28 29.31 9.90
C THR A 428 -29.91 30.74 9.50
N ALA A 429 -28.69 30.98 9.02
CA ALA A 429 -28.24 32.29 8.56
C ALA A 429 -29.06 32.77 7.35
N GLU A 430 -29.32 31.90 6.37
CA GLU A 430 -30.14 32.22 5.20
C GLU A 430 -31.58 32.61 5.61
N ALA A 431 -32.20 31.83 6.49
CA ALA A 431 -33.55 32.09 7.00
C ALA A 431 -33.63 33.38 7.84
N ALA A 432 -32.56 33.72 8.56
CA ALA A 432 -32.44 34.96 9.33
C ALA A 432 -32.03 36.19 8.48
N GLY A 433 -31.72 36.01 7.19
CA GLY A 433 -31.26 37.07 6.30
C GLY A 433 -29.86 37.61 6.65
N MET A 434 -28.99 36.76 7.21
CA MET A 434 -27.62 37.10 7.59
C MET A 434 -26.62 36.74 6.48
N GLU A 435 -25.69 37.65 6.18
CA GLU A 435 -24.68 37.45 5.13
C GLU A 435 -23.46 36.61 5.61
N ALA A 436 -23.23 36.53 6.93
CA ALA A 436 -22.10 35.84 7.53
C ALA A 436 -22.59 34.72 8.48
N PRO A 437 -22.63 33.45 8.03
CA PRO A 437 -23.05 32.31 8.86
C PRO A 437 -22.17 32.08 10.09
N ASP A 438 -20.89 32.47 10.02
CA ASP A 438 -19.93 32.26 11.12
C ASP A 438 -20.29 33.06 12.38
N ASP A 439 -21.01 34.16 12.24
CA ASP A 439 -21.42 35.02 13.38
C ASP A 439 -22.41 34.32 14.33
N ILE A 440 -23.09 33.25 13.89
CA ILE A 440 -24.08 32.50 14.68
C ILE A 440 -23.69 31.05 14.95
N ALA A 441 -22.51 30.61 14.49
CA ALA A 441 -22.10 29.20 14.58
C ALA A 441 -22.01 28.69 16.04
N ALA A 442 -21.60 29.56 16.97
CA ALA A 442 -21.54 29.24 18.40
C ALA A 442 -22.95 29.07 18.98
N ASP A 443 -23.86 30.01 18.72
CA ASP A 443 -25.23 29.97 19.22
C ASP A 443 -26.00 28.75 18.69
N VAL A 444 -25.79 28.40 17.42
CA VAL A 444 -26.36 27.19 16.80
C VAL A 444 -25.84 25.94 17.49
N SER A 445 -24.53 25.86 17.74
CA SER A 445 -23.91 24.70 18.40
C SER A 445 -24.42 24.50 19.83
N ASP A 446 -24.50 25.57 20.61
CA ASP A 446 -25.01 25.54 21.99
C ASP A 446 -26.47 25.11 22.04
N PHE A 447 -27.28 25.59 21.08
CA PHE A 447 -28.67 25.20 20.99
C PHE A 447 -28.86 23.73 20.58
N LEU A 448 -28.06 23.21 19.66
CA LEU A 448 -28.07 21.78 19.30
C LEU A 448 -27.71 20.90 20.50
N ALA A 449 -26.72 21.30 21.31
CA ALA A 449 -26.39 20.61 22.56
C ALA A 449 -27.56 20.62 23.55
N HIS A 450 -28.27 21.75 23.68
CA HIS A 450 -29.45 21.84 24.53
C HIS A 450 -30.59 20.91 24.08
N LEU A 451 -30.85 20.84 22.77
CA LEU A 451 -31.85 19.93 22.21
C LEU A 451 -31.47 18.45 22.38
N LEU A 452 -30.16 18.13 22.32
CA LEU A 452 -29.65 16.78 22.56
C LEU A 452 -29.85 16.35 24.01
N ASP A 453 -29.54 17.21 24.97
CA ASP A 453 -29.74 16.96 26.39
C ASP A 453 -31.22 16.76 26.73
N GLY A 454 -32.12 17.49 26.05
CA GLY A 454 -33.56 17.28 26.09
C GLY A 454 -34.04 16.00 25.38
N GLY A 455 -33.16 15.36 24.59
CA GLY A 455 -33.45 14.22 23.73
C GLY A 455 -34.49 14.52 22.66
N LEU A 456 -34.52 15.77 22.18
CA LEU A 456 -35.39 16.22 21.08
C LEU A 456 -34.74 15.98 19.70
N ILE A 457 -33.42 15.93 19.68
CA ILE A 457 -32.61 15.56 18.52
C ILE A 457 -31.62 14.49 18.95
N GLU A 458 -30.99 13.85 17.98
CA GLU A 458 -29.96 12.86 18.21
C GLU A 458 -28.73 13.09 17.33
N ALA A 459 -27.59 12.65 17.87
CA ALA A 459 -26.30 12.68 17.23
C ALA A 459 -26.06 11.37 16.45
N ARG A 460 -26.18 11.41 15.13
CA ARG A 460 -25.95 10.26 14.25
C ARG A 460 -24.51 10.30 13.69
N PRO A 461 -23.75 9.19 13.73
CA PRO A 461 -22.50 9.08 12.99
C PRO A 461 -22.79 9.10 11.48
N GLN A 462 -21.86 9.62 10.67
CA GLN A 462 -22.02 9.59 9.21
C GLN A 462 -21.78 8.14 8.74
N PRO A 463 -22.57 7.61 7.77
CA PRO A 463 -22.35 6.26 7.26
C PRO A 463 -21.02 6.10 6.53
#